data_AF-A0AAV0Q1R2-F1
#
_entry.id   AF-A0AAV0Q1R2-F1
#
_cell.length_a   1.000
_cell.length_b   1.000
_cell.length_c   1.000
_cell.angle_alpha   90.00
_cell.angle_beta   90.00
_cell.angle_gamma   90.00
#
_symmetry.space_group_name_H-M   'P 1'
#
loop_
_entity.id
_entity.type
_entity.pdbx_description
1 polymer ?
#
loop_
_entity_poly.entity_id
_entity_poly.type
_entity_poly.pdbx_seq_one_letter_code
_entity_poly.pdbx_strand_id
1 'polypeptide(L)'
;MRQPGIYSGILSSGRKEPHSLPLARIKKIMKRSGDDVKMISGEAPIVFAKACELFIEELARRSWNVAVQGKRRTLHREDVASAVAATEVFDFLVGLVADDDHNNGGGGGSRSNSANSSAGGALN
;
A
#
# COMPACT_ATOMS: atom_id res chain seq x y z
N MET A 1 26.18 -46.94 12.10
CA MET A 1 25.78 -46.15 10.92
C MET A 1 24.27 -46.06 10.91
N ARG A 2 23.69 -44.93 11.34
CA ARG A 2 22.23 -44.73 11.38
C ARG A 2 21.81 -44.05 10.07
N GLN A 3 20.83 -44.64 9.38
CA GLN A 3 20.25 -44.07 8.17
C GLN A 3 19.62 -42.69 8.46
N PRO A 4 19.75 -41.70 7.57
CA PRO A 4 18.99 -40.45 7.68
C PRO A 4 17.49 -40.73 7.40
N GLY A 5 16.63 -40.31 8.32
CA GLY A 5 15.19 -40.57 8.29
C GLY A 5 14.41 -39.79 7.23
N ILE A 6 13.19 -40.29 6.98
CA ILE A 6 12.21 -39.91 5.93
C ILE A 6 11.76 -38.43 5.96
N TYR A 7 12.20 -37.63 6.94
CA TYR A 7 11.77 -36.24 7.11
C TYR A 7 12.70 -35.18 6.52
N SER A 8 13.72 -35.57 5.75
CA SER A 8 14.63 -34.62 5.08
C SER A 8 14.02 -33.92 3.84
N GLY A 9 12.76 -34.22 3.49
CA GLY A 9 12.10 -33.69 2.28
C GLY A 9 11.17 -32.50 2.48
N ILE A 10 10.74 -32.20 3.71
CA ILE A 10 9.71 -31.15 3.95
C ILE A 10 10.30 -29.75 4.15
N LEU A 11 11.60 -29.63 4.42
CA LEU A 11 12.27 -28.33 4.55
C LEU A 11 12.97 -27.86 3.25
N SER A 12 12.88 -28.63 2.17
CA SER A 12 13.43 -28.26 0.85
C SER A 12 12.34 -27.71 -0.08
N SER A 13 11.63 -26.67 0.36
CA SER A 13 10.89 -25.80 -0.56
C SER A 13 11.44 -24.38 -0.47
N GLY A 14 12.73 -24.24 -0.72
CA GLY A 14 13.33 -23.01 -1.24
C GLY A 14 12.88 -22.74 -2.69
N ARG A 15 11.58 -22.86 -2.97
CA ARG A 15 11.05 -22.34 -4.23
C ARG A 15 11.12 -20.82 -4.12
N LYS A 16 11.98 -20.21 -4.90
CA LYS A 16 11.78 -18.84 -5.37
C LYS A 16 10.59 -18.87 -6.34
N GLU A 17 9.40 -19.23 -5.86
CA GLU A 17 8.18 -18.93 -6.61
C GLU A 17 8.20 -17.40 -6.77
N PRO A 18 8.11 -16.87 -8.01
CA PRO A 18 8.07 -15.45 -8.21
C PRO A 18 6.81 -14.93 -7.50
N HIS A 19 6.99 -14.22 -6.39
CA HIS A 19 5.89 -13.47 -5.79
C HIS A 19 5.33 -12.52 -6.84
N SER A 20 4.01 -12.51 -7.03
CA SER A 20 3.34 -11.62 -7.99
C SER A 20 3.63 -10.13 -7.74
N LEU A 21 4.07 -9.79 -6.53
CA LEU A 21 4.43 -8.44 -6.11
C LEU A 21 5.92 -8.34 -5.73
N PRO A 22 6.62 -7.28 -6.17
CA PRO A 22 8.05 -7.10 -5.89
C PRO A 22 8.31 -6.79 -4.41
N LEU A 23 9.02 -7.69 -3.72
CA LEU A 23 9.32 -7.57 -2.28
C LEU A 23 10.03 -6.25 -1.92
N ALA A 24 10.93 -5.77 -2.79
CA ALA A 24 11.62 -4.49 -2.60
C ALA A 24 10.64 -3.31 -2.54
N ARG A 25 9.56 -3.34 -3.33
CA ARG A 25 8.53 -2.30 -3.33
C ARG A 25 7.70 -2.33 -2.06
N ILE A 26 7.31 -3.52 -1.62
CA ILE A 26 6.58 -3.76 -0.37
C ILE A 26 7.40 -3.21 0.80
N LYS A 27 8.68 -3.59 0.90
CA LYS A 27 9.59 -3.09 1.94
C LYS A 27 9.71 -1.56 1.93
N LYS A 28 9.73 -0.93 0.75
CA LYS A 28 9.79 0.54 0.62
C LYS A 28 8.50 1.24 1.06
N ILE A 29 7.34 0.60 0.89
CA ILE A 29 6.06 1.12 1.39
C ILE A 29 6.02 0.98 2.92
N MET A 30 6.37 -0.20 3.45
CA MET A 30 6.46 -0.45 4.89
C MET A 30 7.41 0.52 5.62
N LYS A 31 8.51 0.93 4.97
CA LYS A 31 9.45 1.89 5.55
C LYS A 31 8.92 3.34 5.56
N ARG A 32 7.91 3.65 4.74
CA ARG A 32 7.30 4.99 4.62
C ARG A 32 6.01 5.13 5.42
N SER A 33 5.49 4.05 6.01
CA SER A 33 4.24 4.09 6.77
C SER A 33 4.36 4.72 8.16
N GLY A 34 5.58 5.06 8.61
CA GLY A 34 5.78 5.80 9.86
C GLY A 34 7.26 6.03 10.17
N ASP A 35 7.55 7.09 10.94
CA ASP A 35 8.92 7.50 11.28
C ASP A 35 9.65 6.51 12.20
N ASP A 36 8.90 5.64 12.88
CA ASP A 36 9.45 4.67 13.85
C ASP A 36 9.88 3.33 13.25
N VAL A 37 9.61 3.10 11.96
CA VAL A 37 9.97 1.83 11.31
C VAL A 37 11.47 1.81 11.00
N LYS A 38 12.31 1.33 11.91
CA LYS A 38 13.78 1.26 11.71
C LYS A 38 14.23 0.05 10.91
N MET A 39 13.86 -1.16 11.35
CA MET A 39 14.20 -2.42 10.67
C MET A 39 12.94 -3.19 10.33
N ILE A 40 13.01 -3.97 9.24
CA ILE A 40 11.92 -4.82 8.76
C ILE A 40 12.48 -6.23 8.62
N SER A 41 11.85 -7.19 9.31
CA SER A 41 12.21 -8.62 9.19
C SER A 41 12.11 -9.09 7.75
N GLY A 42 12.97 -10.04 7.35
CA GLY A 42 12.95 -10.64 6.02
C GLY A 42 11.64 -11.36 5.70
N GLU A 43 10.94 -11.86 6.71
CA GLU A 43 9.67 -12.59 6.57
C GLU A 43 8.48 -11.67 6.28
N ALA A 44 8.50 -10.44 6.79
CA ALA A 44 7.35 -9.55 6.70
C ALA A 44 6.97 -9.17 5.25
N PRO A 45 7.90 -8.78 4.36
CA PRO A 45 7.58 -8.54 2.95
C PRO A 45 7.00 -9.76 2.23
N ILE A 46 7.40 -10.98 2.63
CA ILE A 46 6.92 -12.23 2.03
C ILE A 46 5.44 -12.44 2.40
N VAL A 47 5.10 -12.28 3.68
CA VAL A 47 3.72 -12.37 4.16
C VAL A 47 2.84 -11.29 3.52
N PHE A 48 3.34 -10.04 3.47
CA PHE A 48 2.62 -8.94 2.82
C PHE A 48 2.41 -9.18 1.33
N ALA A 49 3.35 -9.81 0.62
CA ALA A 49 3.14 -10.13 -0.79
C ALA A 49 1.91 -11.02 -1.00
N LYS A 50 1.76 -12.06 -0.17
CA LYS A 50 0.58 -12.94 -0.27
C LYS A 50 -0.69 -12.28 0.26
N ALA A 51 -0.60 -11.52 1.34
CA ALA A 51 -1.75 -10.79 1.88
C ALA A 51 -2.29 -9.76 0.88
N CYS A 52 -1.41 -9.02 0.21
CA CYS A 52 -1.79 -8.06 -0.82
C CYS A 52 -2.43 -8.73 -2.04
N GLU A 53 -1.97 -9.92 -2.43
CA GLU A 53 -2.61 -10.71 -3.49
C GLU A 53 -4.06 -11.04 -3.15
N LEU A 54 -4.29 -11.61 -1.96
CA LEU A 54 -5.63 -11.96 -1.47
C LEU A 54 -6.51 -10.70 -1.27
N PHE A 55 -5.92 -9.61 -0.81
CA PHE A 55 -6.61 -8.34 -0.61
C PHE A 55 -7.11 -7.75 -1.94
N ILE A 56 -6.26 -7.72 -2.97
CA ILE A 56 -6.62 -7.22 -4.30
C ILE A 56 -7.73 -8.09 -4.91
N GLU A 57 -7.59 -9.42 -4.83
CA GLU A 57 -8.60 -10.35 -5.33
C GLU A 57 -9.97 -10.12 -4.67
N GLU A 58 -10.00 -10.02 -3.34
CA GLU A 58 -11.26 -9.86 -2.61
C GLU A 58 -11.90 -8.49 -2.85
N LEU A 59 -11.11 -7.41 -2.87
CA LEU A 59 -11.61 -6.08 -3.18
C LEU A 59 -12.16 -6.00 -4.61
N ALA A 60 -11.44 -6.58 -5.59
CA ALA A 60 -11.86 -6.62 -6.98
C ALA A 60 -13.16 -7.42 -7.14
N ARG A 61 -13.27 -8.59 -6.49
CA ARG A 61 -14.47 -9.43 -6.52
C ARG A 61 -15.70 -8.70 -5.96
N ARG A 62 -15.57 -8.03 -4.82
CA ARG A 62 -16.67 -7.24 -4.22
C ARG A 62 -17.07 -6.07 -5.10
N SER A 63 -16.09 -5.33 -5.63
CA SER A 63 -16.33 -4.22 -6.55
C SER A 63 -17.00 -4.68 -7.85
N TRP A 64 -16.60 -5.84 -8.39
CA TRP A 64 -17.20 -6.41 -9.57
C TRP A 64 -18.68 -6.80 -9.36
N ASN A 65 -19.02 -7.32 -8.18
CA ASN A 65 -20.43 -7.62 -7.86
C ASN A 65 -21.31 -6.36 -7.94
N VAL A 66 -20.79 -5.20 -7.50
CA VAL A 66 -21.50 -3.91 -7.63
C VAL A 66 -21.66 -3.53 -9.10
N ALA A 67 -20.61 -3.66 -9.90
CA ALA A 67 -20.66 -3.37 -11.35
C ALA A 67 -21.71 -4.24 -12.07
N VAL A 68 -21.74 -5.55 -11.75
CA VAL A 68 -22.70 -6.51 -12.32
C VAL A 68 -24.13 -6.21 -11.88
N GLN A 69 -24.36 -5.80 -10.63
CA GLN A 69 -25.67 -5.34 -10.16
C GLN A 69 -26.14 -4.11 -10.95
N GLY A 70 -25.21 -3.22 -11.32
CA GLY A 70 -25.43 -2.11 -12.24
C GLY A 70 -25.58 -2.50 -13.72
N LYS A 71 -25.62 -3.79 -14.05
CA LYS A 71 -25.66 -4.33 -15.43
C LYS A 71 -24.49 -3.86 -16.31
N ARG A 72 -23.38 -3.46 -15.71
CA ARG A 72 -22.17 -3.03 -16.42
C ARG A 72 -21.19 -4.19 -16.52
N ARG A 73 -20.37 -4.14 -17.57
CA ARG A 73 -19.25 -5.08 -17.81
C ARG A 73 -17.88 -4.41 -17.66
N THR A 74 -17.88 -3.16 -17.24
CA THR A 74 -16.70 -2.35 -16.97
C THR A 74 -16.74 -1.95 -15.51
N LEU A 75 -15.65 -2.23 -14.78
CA LEU A 75 -15.50 -1.87 -13.38
C LEU A 75 -15.06 -0.41 -13.29
N HIS A 76 -15.79 0.38 -12.53
CA HIS A 76 -15.55 1.80 -12.35
C HIS A 76 -15.09 2.11 -10.91
N ARG A 77 -14.58 3.32 -10.70
CA ARG A 77 -14.17 3.81 -9.39
C ARG A 77 -15.33 3.79 -8.39
N GLU A 78 -16.53 4.17 -8.83
CA GLU A 78 -17.72 4.24 -7.97
C GLU A 78 -18.12 2.85 -7.45
N ASP A 79 -17.81 1.78 -8.19
CA ASP A 79 -18.04 0.40 -7.75
C ASP A 79 -17.13 0.04 -6.57
N VAL A 80 -15.86 0.48 -6.62
CA VAL A 80 -14.89 0.29 -5.54
C VAL A 80 -15.33 1.09 -4.30
N ALA A 81 -15.73 2.35 -4.48
CA ALA A 81 -16.22 3.19 -3.40
C ALA A 81 -17.42 2.56 -2.68
N SER A 82 -18.39 2.06 -3.47
CA SER A 82 -19.58 1.40 -2.95
C SER A 82 -19.24 0.08 -2.23
N ALA A 83 -18.33 -0.72 -2.79
CA ALA A 83 -17.90 -1.97 -2.17
C ALA A 83 -17.14 -1.76 -0.86
N VAL A 84 -16.31 -0.71 -0.78
CA VAL A 84 -15.62 -0.29 0.44
C VAL A 84 -16.62 0.14 1.50
N ALA A 85 -17.56 1.04 1.16
CA ALA A 85 -18.57 1.52 2.11
C ALA A 85 -19.52 0.41 2.62
N ALA A 86 -19.72 -0.64 1.83
CA ALA A 86 -20.56 -1.78 2.22
C ALA A 86 -19.84 -2.85 3.05
N THR A 87 -18.52 -2.73 3.25
CA THR A 87 -17.71 -3.79 3.90
C THR A 87 -16.89 -3.22 5.06
N GLU A 88 -17.27 -3.53 6.30
CA GLU A 88 -16.63 -3.01 7.52
C GLU A 88 -15.10 -3.25 7.58
N VAL A 89 -14.62 -4.42 7.11
CA VAL A 89 -13.16 -4.70 7.11
C VAL A 89 -12.37 -3.78 6.18
N PHE A 90 -13.04 -3.03 5.31
CA PHE A 90 -12.44 -2.07 4.38
C PHE A 90 -12.57 -0.61 4.85
N ASP A 91 -13.05 -0.34 6.06
CA ASP A 91 -13.23 1.03 6.59
C ASP A 91 -11.96 1.89 6.53
N PHE A 92 -10.78 1.25 6.65
CA PHE A 92 -9.49 1.94 6.50
C PHE A 92 -9.26 2.59 5.13
N LEU A 93 -10.10 2.28 4.13
CA LEU A 93 -10.03 2.81 2.77
C LEU A 93 -11.04 3.93 2.50
N VAL A 94 -12.01 4.19 3.39
CA VAL A 94 -13.12 5.11 3.13
C VAL A 94 -12.62 6.51 2.75
N GLY A 95 -11.68 7.06 3.53
CA GLY A 95 -11.09 8.37 3.23
C GLY A 95 -10.29 8.38 1.92
N LEU A 96 -9.57 7.30 1.62
CA LEU A 96 -8.76 7.20 0.39
C LEU A 96 -9.64 7.17 -0.87
N VAL A 97 -10.74 6.43 -0.84
CA VAL A 97 -11.60 6.26 -2.02
C VAL A 97 -12.56 7.45 -2.20
N ALA A 98 -12.82 8.24 -1.16
CA ALA A 98 -13.61 9.47 -1.26
C ALA A 98 -12.81 10.66 -1.83
N ASP A 99 -11.51 10.77 -1.53
CA ASP A 99 -10.75 12.01 -1.78
C ASP A 99 -10.17 12.19 -3.21
N ASP A 100 -10.16 11.19 -4.09
CA ASP A 100 -9.53 11.40 -5.42
C ASP A 100 -10.35 12.24 -6.41
N ASP A 101 -11.47 12.85 -6.00
CA ASP A 101 -12.08 13.92 -6.79
C ASP A 101 -11.25 15.24 -6.75
N HIS A 102 -10.22 15.34 -5.89
CA HIS A 102 -9.45 16.59 -5.67
C HIS A 102 -7.92 16.54 -5.84
N ASN A 103 -7.29 15.46 -6.33
CA ASN A 103 -5.81 15.41 -6.44
C ASN A 103 -5.23 15.33 -7.87
N ASN A 104 -5.81 16.08 -8.81
CA ASN A 104 -5.10 16.49 -10.04
C ASN A 104 -4.64 17.96 -9.92
N GLY A 105 -3.88 18.27 -8.87
CA GLY A 105 -3.34 19.62 -8.63
C GLY A 105 -1.98 19.52 -7.96
N GLY A 106 -0.92 19.68 -8.75
CA GLY A 106 0.45 19.70 -8.23
C GLY A 106 0.64 20.73 -7.13
N GLY A 107 0.94 20.28 -5.92
CA GLY A 107 1.41 21.11 -4.81
C GLY A 107 2.93 21.16 -4.80
N GLY A 108 3.50 21.97 -5.69
CA GLY A 108 4.91 22.32 -5.68
C GLY A 108 5.32 22.97 -4.36
N GLY A 109 6.55 22.73 -3.95
CA GLY A 109 7.12 23.35 -2.76
C GLY A 109 7.13 24.87 -2.87
N SER A 110 6.35 25.54 -2.03
CA SER A 110 6.49 26.96 -1.76
C SER A 110 7.49 27.16 -0.62
N ARG A 111 8.72 27.52 -1.03
CA ARG A 111 9.76 28.12 -0.21
C ARG A 111 9.21 29.36 0.51
N SER A 112 9.29 29.41 1.83
CA SER A 112 9.32 30.69 2.57
C SER A 112 10.79 31.07 2.82
N ASN A 113 11.32 31.92 1.95
CA ASN A 113 12.60 32.58 2.19
C ASN A 113 12.32 33.81 3.05
N SER A 114 12.56 33.72 4.37
CA SER A 114 12.46 34.88 5.26
C SER A 114 13.70 35.74 5.10
N ALA A 115 13.64 36.68 4.16
CA ALA A 115 14.57 37.79 4.06
C ALA A 115 14.34 38.73 5.26
N ASN A 116 15.27 38.73 6.23
CA ASN A 116 15.30 39.78 7.24
C ASN A 116 16.14 40.95 6.72
N SER A 117 15.46 41.91 6.08
CA SER A 117 15.98 43.24 5.80
C SER A 117 15.57 44.17 6.94
N SER A 118 16.47 44.43 7.89
CA SER A 118 16.33 45.56 8.81
C SER A 118 17.29 46.66 8.39
N ALA A 119 16.71 47.72 7.83
CA ALA A 119 17.36 48.97 7.50
C ALA A 119 17.74 49.75 8.76
N GLY A 120 18.90 50.44 8.70
CA GLY A 120 19.08 51.81 9.14
C GLY A 120 19.12 52.12 10.64
N GLY A 121 20.25 52.69 11.09
CA GLY A 121 20.22 53.77 12.09
C GLY A 121 21.39 53.86 13.06
N ALA A 122 22.03 55.04 13.05
CA ALA A 122 22.72 55.72 14.16
C ALA A 122 24.23 55.49 14.42
N LEU A 123 25.01 56.50 13.99
CA LEU A 123 25.86 57.36 14.83
C LEU A 123 26.83 56.69 15.83
N ASN A 124 28.13 56.66 15.48
CA ASN A 124 29.25 57.34 16.17
C ASN A 124 30.50 57.24 15.28
#